data_AF-A0A1Y3FYJ1-F1
#
_entry.id   AF-A0A1Y3FYJ1-F1
#
_cell.length_a   1.000
_cell.length_b   1.000
_cell.length_c   1.000
_cell.angle_alpha   90.00
_cell.angle_beta   90.00
_cell.angle_gamma   90.00
#
_symmetry.space_group_name_H-M   'P 1'
#
loop_
_entity.id
_entity.type
_entity.pdbx_description
1 polymer ?
#
loop_
_entity_poly.entity_id
_entity_poly.type
_entity_poly.pdbx_seq_one_letter_code
_entity_poly.pdbx_strand_id
1 'polypeptide(L)'
;MAQPSAQLTIYTARQLTLLRTRRSDQARILFKKISSELTHAVTSYTQALNALKSHQNAWAETQDRISEQHKGHILKGQHFRQDHETLQRMADQAIRLEEKAAADHKAVENLTLMATQIRHDLMMAEQKEKQAQDFVKKIQENEKKARYNRDEQEISDLVMARHSVSQTKERTKKLIMNKLKS
;
A
#
# COMPACT_ATOMS: atom_id res chain seq x y z
N MET A 1 -22.98 -17.22 -28.00
CA MET A 1 -22.79 -16.02 -27.16
C MET A 1 -22.01 -14.99 -27.98
N ALA A 2 -22.52 -13.76 -28.14
CA ALA A 2 -21.84 -12.72 -28.92
C ALA A 2 -20.61 -12.20 -28.16
N GLN A 3 -19.45 -12.17 -28.80
CA GLN A 3 -18.26 -11.56 -28.20
C GLN A 3 -18.44 -10.04 -28.16
N PRO A 4 -18.13 -9.38 -27.02
CA PRO A 4 -18.19 -7.93 -26.93
C PRO A 4 -17.21 -7.30 -27.92
N SER A 5 -17.57 -6.13 -28.46
CA SER A 5 -16.69 -5.43 -29.38
C SER A 5 -15.35 -5.10 -28.71
N ALA A 6 -14.25 -5.09 -29.49
CA ALA A 6 -12.91 -4.81 -28.98
C ALA A 6 -12.83 -3.44 -28.26
N GLN A 7 -13.56 -2.46 -28.78
CA GLN A 7 -13.68 -1.12 -28.19
C GLN A 7 -14.34 -1.14 -26.81
N LEU A 8 -15.43 -1.90 -26.65
CA LEU A 8 -16.11 -2.05 -25.35
C LEU A 8 -15.19 -2.72 -24.33
N THR A 9 -14.44 -3.74 -24.76
CA THR A 9 -13.48 -4.47 -23.92
C THR A 9 -12.36 -3.55 -23.43
N ILE A 10 -11.77 -2.74 -24.31
CA ILE A 10 -10.72 -1.78 -23.95
C ILE A 10 -11.25 -0.70 -23.00
N TYR A 11 -12.44 -0.18 -23.26
CA TYR A 11 -13.07 0.80 -22.39
C TYR A 11 -13.26 0.26 -20.97
N THR A 12 -13.84 -0.94 -20.83
CA THR A 12 -14.03 -1.57 -19.51
C THR A 12 -12.72 -1.86 -18.79
N ALA A 13 -11.68 -2.29 -19.51
CA ALA A 13 -10.37 -2.53 -18.94
C ALA A 13 -9.74 -1.23 -18.40
N ARG A 14 -9.89 -0.10 -19.12
CA ARG A 14 -9.45 1.22 -18.66
C ARG A 14 -10.20 1.68 -17.41
N GLN A 15 -11.53 1.45 -17.35
CA GLN A 15 -12.33 1.78 -16.16
C GLN A 15 -11.90 0.95 -14.94
N LEU A 16 -11.59 -0.33 -15.14
CA LEU A 16 -11.04 -1.18 -14.08
C LEU A 16 -9.69 -0.64 -13.58
N THR A 17 -8.79 -0.25 -14.49
CA THR A 17 -7.49 0.34 -14.12
C THR A 17 -7.67 1.61 -13.29
N LEU A 18 -8.54 2.53 -13.72
CA LEU A 18 -8.85 3.76 -12.96
C LEU A 18 -9.33 3.45 -11.54
N LEU A 19 -10.22 2.48 -11.38
CA LEU A 19 -10.73 2.07 -10.08
C LEU A 19 -9.64 1.42 -9.21
N ARG A 20 -8.72 0.66 -9.80
CA ARG A 20 -7.59 0.04 -9.09
C ARG A 20 -6.54 1.05 -8.66
N THR A 21 -6.20 2.01 -9.53
CA THR A 21 -5.31 3.12 -9.18
C THR A 21 -5.89 3.94 -8.03
N ARG A 22 -7.17 4.32 -8.07
CA ARG A 22 -7.80 5.04 -6.94
C ARG A 22 -7.74 4.27 -5.62
N ARG A 23 -7.93 2.95 -5.64
CA ARG A 23 -7.81 2.11 -4.45
C ARG A 23 -6.37 2.01 -3.95
N SER A 24 -5.40 1.93 -4.85
CA SER A 24 -3.97 1.97 -4.55
C SER A 24 -3.59 3.30 -3.87
N ASP A 25 -4.05 4.42 -4.43
CA ASP A 25 -3.85 5.76 -3.85
C ASP A 25 -4.47 5.90 -2.46
N GLN A 26 -5.69 5.40 -2.27
CA GLN A 26 -6.33 5.36 -0.94
C GLN A 26 -5.51 4.54 0.07
N ALA A 27 -5.02 3.37 -0.33
CA ALA A 27 -4.17 2.54 0.52
C ALA A 27 -2.85 3.23 0.87
N ARG A 28 -2.24 3.98 -0.07
CA ARG A 28 -1.03 4.78 0.18
C ARG A 28 -1.27 5.90 1.19
N ILE A 29 -2.41 6.59 1.10
CA ILE A 29 -2.80 7.63 2.06
C ILE A 29 -2.97 7.02 3.46
N LEU A 30 -3.68 5.90 3.57
CA LEU A 30 -3.86 5.20 4.84
C LEU A 30 -2.53 4.72 5.42
N PHE A 31 -1.66 4.15 4.59
CA PHE A 31 -0.32 3.72 4.99
C PHE A 31 0.54 4.88 5.50
N LYS A 32 0.50 6.03 4.83
CA LYS A 32 1.19 7.24 5.29
C LYS A 32 0.64 7.72 6.64
N LYS A 33 -0.68 7.72 6.80
CA LYS A 33 -1.34 8.13 8.05
C LYS A 33 -0.93 7.22 9.21
N ILE A 34 -1.08 5.91 9.07
CA ILE A 34 -0.74 4.96 10.14
C ILE A 34 0.75 4.98 10.48
N SER A 35 1.63 5.19 9.50
CA SER A 35 3.08 5.32 9.74
C SER A 35 3.41 6.56 10.59
N SER A 36 2.71 7.67 10.34
CA SER A 36 2.84 8.89 11.15
C SER A 36 2.34 8.67 12.58
N GLU A 37 1.17 8.05 12.73
CA GLU A 37 0.59 7.74 14.04
C GLU A 37 1.48 6.79 14.85
N LEU A 38 2.03 5.76 14.21
CA LEU A 38 2.98 4.84 14.84
C LEU A 38 4.26 5.56 15.29
N THR A 39 4.79 6.46 14.47
CA THR A 39 5.98 7.25 14.82
C THR A 39 5.71 8.13 16.05
N HIS A 40 4.54 8.78 16.12
CA HIS A 40 4.13 9.56 17.28
C HIS A 40 3.97 8.68 18.53
N ALA A 41 3.33 7.52 18.41
CA ALA A 41 3.15 6.60 19.52
C ALA A 41 4.49 6.07 20.07
N VAL A 42 5.42 5.68 19.20
CA VAL A 42 6.77 5.26 19.59
C VAL A 42 7.52 6.38 20.30
N THR A 43 7.38 7.61 19.81
CA THR A 43 7.98 8.79 20.45
C THR A 43 7.40 9.03 21.84
N SER A 44 6.07 8.99 21.99
CA SER A 44 5.38 9.12 23.29
C SER A 44 5.83 8.04 24.26
N TYR A 45 5.87 6.79 23.82
CA TYR A 45 6.32 5.67 24.63
C TYR A 45 7.77 5.84 25.10
N THR A 46 8.66 6.27 24.20
CA THR A 46 10.06 6.55 24.54
C THR A 46 10.18 7.68 25.57
N GLN A 47 9.36 8.73 25.44
CA GLN A 47 9.31 9.82 26.42
C GLN A 47 8.78 9.33 27.78
N ALA A 48 7.76 8.47 27.81
CA ALA A 48 7.24 7.88 29.03
C ALA A 48 8.29 7.02 29.74
N LEU A 49 9.03 6.18 29.01
CA LEU A 49 10.14 5.40 29.56
C LEU A 49 11.26 6.28 30.12
N ASN A 50 11.63 7.34 29.41
CA ASN A 50 12.65 8.28 29.88
C ASN A 50 12.20 9.01 31.15
N ALA A 51 10.93 9.41 31.23
CA ALA A 51 10.36 10.02 32.43
C ALA A 51 10.35 9.05 33.62
N LEU A 52 9.96 7.79 33.40
CA LEU A 52 9.99 6.74 34.42
C LEU A 52 11.42 6.50 34.94
N LYS A 53 12.39 6.36 34.03
CA LYS A 53 13.80 6.18 34.39
C LYS A 53 14.36 7.38 35.15
N SER A 54 14.06 8.59 34.70
CA SER A 54 14.46 9.82 35.40
C SER A 54 13.87 9.88 36.80
N HIS A 55 12.61 9.48 36.97
CA HIS A 55 11.95 9.43 38.26
C HIS A 55 12.58 8.37 39.19
N GLN A 56 12.89 7.18 38.67
CA GLN A 56 13.56 6.12 39.43
C GLN A 56 14.94 6.57 39.93
N ASN A 57 15.72 7.27 39.11
CA ASN A 57 17.01 7.83 39.53
C ASN A 57 16.84 8.87 40.64
N ALA A 58 15.91 9.81 40.47
CA ALA A 58 15.63 10.83 41.49
C ALA A 58 15.12 10.22 42.81
N TRP A 59 14.37 9.11 42.73
CA TRP A 59 13.93 8.37 43.90
C TRP A 59 15.13 7.73 44.61
N ALA A 60 16.01 7.03 43.89
CA ALA A 60 17.21 6.44 44.48
C ALA A 60 18.08 7.51 45.20
N GLU A 61 18.34 8.64 44.55
CA GLU A 61 19.08 9.77 45.15
C GLU A 61 18.39 10.31 46.42
N THR A 62 17.06 10.41 46.39
CA THR A 62 16.29 10.88 47.55
C THR A 62 16.36 9.88 48.70
N GLN A 63 16.28 8.58 48.40
CA GLN A 63 16.36 7.51 49.38
C GLN A 63 17.76 7.42 50.01
N ASP A 64 18.82 7.58 49.21
CA ASP A 64 20.20 7.63 49.69
C ASP A 64 20.41 8.85 50.60
N ARG A 65 19.92 10.03 50.20
CA ARG A 65 19.98 11.26 51.02
C ARG A 65 19.26 11.10 52.35
N ILE A 66 18.07 10.50 52.37
CA ILE A 66 17.32 10.23 53.61
C ILE A 66 18.10 9.23 54.49
N SER A 67 18.63 8.17 53.89
CA SER A 67 19.45 7.16 54.60
C SER A 67 20.69 7.79 55.25
N GLU A 68 21.39 8.67 54.54
CA GLU A 68 22.53 9.42 55.07
C GLU A 68 22.15 10.34 56.22
N GLN A 69 21.03 11.07 56.11
CA GLN A 69 20.54 11.93 57.18
C GLN A 69 20.21 11.14 58.46
N HIS A 70 19.76 9.90 58.32
CA HIS A 70 19.38 9.03 59.44
C HIS A 70 20.59 8.30 60.03
N LYS A 71 21.74 8.26 59.35
CA LYS A 71 22.99 7.68 59.88
C LYS A 71 23.62 8.62 60.92
N GLY A 72 23.42 8.30 62.20
CA GLY A 72 24.15 8.91 63.32
C GLY A 72 23.54 10.19 63.92
N HIS A 73 22.35 10.61 63.47
CA HIS A 73 21.66 11.78 64.00
C HIS A 73 20.39 11.42 64.78
N ILE A 74 20.20 12.03 65.95
CA ILE A 74 18.92 11.99 66.68
C ILE A 74 17.96 12.96 65.98
N LEU A 75 17.26 12.46 64.96
CA LEU A 75 16.25 13.20 64.24
C LEU A 75 14.95 13.27 65.03
N LYS A 76 14.28 14.42 65.00
CA LYS A 76 12.92 14.58 65.57
C LYS A 76 11.92 13.76 64.75
N GLY A 77 10.90 13.21 65.41
CA GLY A 77 9.82 12.44 64.75
C GLY A 77 9.03 13.19 63.67
N GLN A 78 9.18 14.52 63.58
CA GLN A 78 8.65 15.30 62.46
C GLN A 78 9.42 15.06 61.15
N HIS A 79 10.75 14.90 61.20
CA HIS A 79 11.57 14.63 60.01
C HIS A 79 11.25 13.26 59.40
N PHE A 80 11.13 12.23 60.25
CA PHE A 80 10.70 10.90 59.80
C PHE A 80 9.35 10.92 59.07
N ARG A 81 8.37 11.70 59.57
CA ARG A 81 7.07 11.84 58.90
C ARG A 81 7.19 12.54 57.55
N GLN A 82 7.96 13.62 57.47
CA GLN A 82 8.19 14.34 56.22
C GLN A 82 8.91 13.49 55.16
N ASP A 83 9.90 12.71 55.58
CA ASP A 83 10.64 11.80 54.69
C ASP A 83 9.73 10.68 54.18
N HIS A 84 8.92 10.10 55.08
CA HIS A 84 7.94 9.08 54.71
C HIS A 84 6.90 9.61 53.72
N GLU A 85 6.31 10.78 53.97
CA GLU A 85 5.37 11.44 53.05
C GLU A 85 6.01 11.78 51.69
N THR A 86 7.30 12.09 51.68
CA THR A 86 8.04 12.36 50.44
C THR A 86 8.21 11.07 49.64
N LEU A 87 8.70 9.99 50.26
CA LEU A 87 8.83 8.69 49.60
C LEU A 87 7.50 8.13 49.12
N GLN A 88 6.42 8.34 49.89
CA GLN A 88 5.07 7.91 49.49
C GLN A 88 4.59 8.66 48.25
N ARG A 89 4.79 9.99 48.18
CA ARG A 89 4.46 10.77 46.98
C ARG A 89 5.26 10.33 45.75
N MET A 90 6.53 9.96 45.93
CA MET A 90 7.34 9.40 44.84
C MET A 90 6.82 8.03 44.40
N ALA A 91 6.43 7.17 45.33
CA ALA A 91 5.82 5.88 45.00
C ALA A 91 4.53 6.06 44.18
N ASP A 92 3.64 6.97 44.59
CA ASP A 92 2.41 7.28 43.84
C ASP A 92 2.71 7.82 42.43
N GLN A 93 3.76 8.64 42.29
CA GLN A 93 4.19 9.16 41.01
C GLN A 93 4.80 8.07 40.11
N ALA A 94 5.55 7.11 40.68
CA ALA A 94 6.08 5.97 39.95
C ALA A 94 4.96 5.12 39.33
N ILE A 95 3.92 4.80 40.12
CA ILE A 95 2.75 4.05 39.64
C ILE A 95 2.11 4.75 38.44
N ARG A 96 1.87 6.06 38.52
CA ARG A 96 1.28 6.83 37.39
C ARG A 96 2.15 6.83 36.14
N LEU A 97 3.48 6.89 36.31
CA LEU A 97 4.42 6.84 35.18
C LEU A 97 4.47 5.44 34.54
N GLU A 98 4.40 4.38 35.35
CA GLU A 98 4.31 2.99 34.89
C GLU A 98 3.00 2.75 34.13
N GLU A 99 1.86 3.20 34.67
CA GLU A 99 0.56 3.13 34.02
C GLU A 99 0.57 3.86 32.67
N LYS A 100 1.16 5.06 32.62
CA LYS A 100 1.31 5.80 31.36
C LYS A 100 2.20 5.05 30.36
N ALA A 101 3.34 4.53 30.79
CA ALA A 101 4.23 3.77 29.93
C ALA A 101 3.55 2.50 29.39
N ALA A 102 2.78 1.80 30.21
CA ALA A 102 2.00 0.64 29.81
C ALA A 102 0.89 0.99 28.80
N ALA A 103 0.20 2.11 29.00
CA ALA A 103 -0.81 2.62 28.06
C ALA A 103 -0.20 2.98 26.70
N ASP A 104 0.94 3.69 26.70
CA ASP A 104 1.66 4.05 25.48
C ASP A 104 2.23 2.82 24.77
N HIS A 105 2.74 1.83 25.50
CA HIS A 105 3.20 0.56 24.94
C HIS A 105 2.05 -0.16 24.21
N LYS A 106 0.89 -0.28 24.85
CA LYS A 106 -0.29 -0.90 24.24
C LYS A 106 -0.76 -0.15 23.00
N ALA A 107 -0.65 1.18 22.98
CA ALA A 107 -0.94 1.98 21.79
C ALA A 107 0.04 1.66 20.64
N VAL A 108 1.34 1.52 20.92
CA VAL A 108 2.34 1.11 19.93
C VAL A 108 2.04 -0.29 19.39
N GLU A 109 1.71 -1.26 20.24
CA GLU A 109 1.36 -2.62 19.81
C GLU A 109 0.15 -2.62 18.87
N ASN A 110 -0.93 -1.93 19.26
CA ASN A 110 -2.14 -1.84 18.45
C ASN A 110 -1.88 -1.17 17.10
N LEU A 111 -1.16 -0.04 17.09
CA LEU A 111 -0.82 0.67 15.86
C LEU A 111 0.13 -0.14 14.98
N THR A 112 1.01 -0.95 15.57
CA THR A 112 1.89 -1.86 14.82
C THR A 112 1.06 -2.93 14.10
N LEU A 113 0.08 -3.54 14.77
CA LEU A 113 -0.84 -4.50 14.16
C LEU A 113 -1.68 -3.86 13.04
N MET A 114 -2.14 -2.62 13.22
CA MET A 114 -2.85 -1.90 12.17
C MET A 114 -1.92 -1.57 10.99
N ALA A 115 -0.68 -1.17 11.26
CA ALA A 115 0.29 -0.84 10.23
C ALA A 115 0.68 -2.05 9.39
N THR A 116 0.82 -3.25 10.00
CA THR A 116 1.09 -4.48 9.24
C THR A 116 -0.07 -4.85 8.33
N GLN A 117 -1.31 -4.75 8.81
CA GLN A 117 -2.50 -4.99 8.00
C GLN A 117 -2.61 -3.99 6.84
N ILE A 118 -2.45 -2.69 7.11
CA ILE A 118 -2.53 -1.64 6.09
C ILE A 118 -1.40 -1.80 5.06
N ARG A 119 -0.19 -2.20 5.49
CA ARG A 119 0.93 -2.50 4.58
C ARG A 119 0.60 -3.67 3.65
N HIS A 120 0.01 -4.73 4.18
CA HIS A 120 -0.44 -5.86 3.37
C HIS A 120 -1.50 -5.42 2.36
N ASP A 121 -2.49 -4.63 2.78
CA ASP A 121 -3.56 -4.15 1.91
C ASP A 121 -3.04 -3.23 0.81
N LEU A 122 -2.06 -2.38 1.11
CA LEU A 122 -1.34 -1.57 0.12
C LEU A 122 -0.64 -2.46 -0.92
N MET A 123 0.12 -3.46 -0.48
CA MET A 123 0.80 -4.39 -1.38
C MET A 123 -0.20 -5.08 -2.33
N MET A 124 -1.32 -5.54 -1.79
CA MET A 124 -2.38 -6.19 -2.57
C MET A 124 -3.07 -5.22 -3.53
N ALA A 125 -3.24 -3.94 -3.15
CA ALA A 125 -3.82 -2.92 -4.01
C ALA A 125 -2.89 -2.59 -5.19
N GLU A 126 -1.60 -2.41 -4.93
CA GLU A 126 -0.58 -2.14 -5.95
C GLU A 126 -0.42 -3.32 -6.92
N GLN A 127 -0.45 -4.55 -6.41
CA GLN A 127 -0.43 -5.75 -7.25
C GLN A 127 -1.63 -5.79 -8.21
N LYS A 128 -2.84 -5.51 -7.70
CA LYS A 128 -4.07 -5.50 -8.52
C LYS A 128 -4.11 -4.35 -9.51
N GLU A 129 -3.53 -3.20 -9.17
CA GLU A 129 -3.32 -2.09 -10.10
C GLU A 129 -2.42 -2.50 -11.26
N LYS A 130 -1.25 -3.10 -10.96
CA LYS A 130 -0.32 -3.58 -11.98
C LYS A 130 -0.98 -4.62 -12.90
N GLN A 131 -1.72 -5.58 -12.33
CA GLN A 131 -2.46 -6.57 -13.11
C GLN A 131 -3.48 -5.93 -14.07
N ALA A 132 -4.19 -4.90 -13.63
CA ALA A 132 -5.14 -4.19 -14.50
C ALA A 132 -4.43 -3.42 -15.63
N GLN A 133 -3.29 -2.78 -15.34
CA GLN A 133 -2.46 -2.12 -16.36
C GLN A 133 -1.94 -3.11 -17.40
N ASP A 134 -1.41 -4.26 -16.95
CA ASP A 134 -0.90 -5.30 -17.83
C ASP A 134 -2.02 -5.91 -18.69
N PHE A 135 -3.22 -6.06 -18.13
CA PHE A 135 -4.39 -6.52 -18.88
C PHE A 135 -4.79 -5.54 -20.00
N VAL A 136 -4.79 -4.23 -19.73
CA VAL A 136 -5.04 -3.21 -20.77
C VAL A 136 -4.00 -3.30 -21.89
N LYS A 137 -2.70 -3.39 -21.55
CA LYS A 137 -1.63 -3.55 -22.55
C LYS A 137 -1.86 -4.78 -23.43
N LYS A 138 -2.17 -5.92 -22.81
CA LYS A 138 -2.45 -7.17 -23.53
C LYS A 138 -3.64 -7.07 -24.48
N ILE A 139 -4.72 -6.40 -24.08
CA ILE A 139 -5.88 -6.18 -24.97
C ILE A 139 -5.48 -5.28 -26.14
N GLN A 140 -4.73 -4.20 -25.90
CA GLN A 140 -4.28 -3.29 -26.96
C GLN A 140 -3.36 -4.00 -27.97
N GLU A 141 -2.44 -4.84 -27.49
CA GLU A 141 -1.58 -5.66 -28.35
C GLU A 141 -2.40 -6.65 -29.19
N ASN A 142 -3.39 -7.31 -28.59
CA ASN A 142 -4.28 -8.23 -29.29
C ASN A 142 -5.14 -7.51 -30.33
N GLU A 143 -5.64 -6.31 -30.03
CA GLU A 143 -6.38 -5.51 -31.01
C GLU A 143 -5.48 -5.09 -32.18
N LYS A 144 -4.24 -4.67 -31.90
CA LYS A 144 -3.26 -4.32 -32.94
C LYS A 144 -2.97 -5.51 -33.85
N LYS A 145 -2.73 -6.70 -33.28
CA LYS A 145 -2.54 -7.95 -34.04
C LYS A 145 -3.78 -8.32 -34.87
N ALA A 146 -4.98 -8.18 -34.30
CA ALA A 146 -6.21 -8.49 -35.00
C ALA A 146 -6.49 -7.52 -36.17
N ARG A 147 -6.12 -6.24 -36.04
CA ARG A 147 -6.17 -5.26 -37.14
C ARG A 147 -5.18 -5.63 -38.23
N TYR A 148 -3.92 -5.87 -37.86
CA TYR A 148 -2.87 -6.29 -38.79
C TYR A 148 -3.27 -7.53 -39.61
N ASN A 149 -3.80 -8.57 -38.96
CA ASN A 149 -4.24 -9.79 -39.65
C ASN A 149 -5.44 -9.53 -40.59
N ARG A 150 -6.34 -8.60 -40.25
CA ARG A 150 -7.44 -8.21 -41.14
C ARG A 150 -6.91 -7.46 -42.37
N ASP A 151 -5.97 -6.55 -42.16
CA ASP A 151 -5.35 -5.79 -43.25
C ASP A 151 -4.57 -6.74 -44.19
N GLU A 152 -3.83 -7.72 -43.65
CA GLU A 152 -3.16 -8.77 -44.46
C GLU A 152 -4.16 -9.63 -45.25
N GLN A 153 -5.27 -10.04 -44.62
CA GLN A 153 -6.31 -10.80 -45.30
C GLN A 153 -6.97 -10.00 -46.43
N GLU A 154 -7.28 -8.73 -46.20
CA GLU A 154 -7.87 -7.84 -47.20
C GLU A 154 -6.93 -7.65 -48.41
N ILE A 155 -5.62 -7.47 -48.16
CA ILE A 155 -4.62 -7.40 -49.24
C ILE A 155 -4.59 -8.71 -50.03
N SER A 156 -4.59 -9.87 -49.35
CA SER A 156 -4.62 -11.18 -49.99
C SER A 156 -5.87 -11.36 -50.88
N ASP A 157 -7.04 -11.00 -50.35
CA ASP A 157 -8.31 -11.09 -51.06
C ASP A 157 -8.33 -10.17 -52.29
N LEU A 158 -7.80 -8.95 -52.18
CA LEU A 158 -7.66 -8.01 -53.30
C LEU A 158 -6.71 -8.54 -54.38
N VAL A 159 -5.60 -9.17 -54.00
CA VAL A 159 -4.66 -9.81 -54.94
C VAL A 159 -5.34 -10.97 -55.67
N MET A 160 -6.06 -11.83 -54.95
CA MET A 160 -6.81 -12.94 -55.54
C MET A 160 -7.91 -12.44 -56.50
N ALA A 161 -8.65 -11.40 -56.12
CA ALA A 161 -9.67 -10.78 -56.96
C ALA A 161 -9.06 -10.17 -58.23
N ARG A 162 -7.92 -9.47 -58.12
CA ARG A 162 -7.20 -8.94 -59.30
C ARG A 162 -6.75 -10.05 -60.23
N HIS A 163 -6.23 -11.14 -59.68
CA HIS A 163 -5.76 -12.28 -60.45
C HIS A 163 -6.91 -13.00 -61.17
N SER A 164 -8.05 -13.23 -60.49
CA SER A 164 -9.23 -13.83 -61.09
C SER A 164 -9.80 -12.98 -62.23
N VAL A 165 -9.83 -11.64 -62.07
CA VAL A 165 -10.23 -10.72 -63.14
C VAL A 165 -9.28 -10.81 -64.34
N SER A 166 -7.97 -10.89 -64.09
CA SER A 166 -6.95 -11.02 -65.15
C SER A 166 -7.11 -12.33 -65.93
N GLN A 167 -7.31 -13.45 -65.23
CA GLN A 167 -7.56 -14.75 -65.85
C GLN A 167 -8.83 -14.77 -66.69
N THR A 168 -9.92 -14.15 -66.22
CA THR A 168 -11.17 -14.04 -66.98
C THR A 168 -10.97 -13.23 -68.26
N LYS A 169 -10.28 -12.08 -68.19
CA LYS A 169 -9.95 -11.28 -69.38
C LYS A 169 -9.15 -12.09 -70.40
N GLU A 170 -8.18 -12.87 -69.95
CA GLU A 170 -7.34 -13.67 -70.84
C GLU A 170 -8.12 -14.84 -71.47
N ARG A 171 -9.00 -15.50 -70.72
CA ARG A 171 -9.92 -16.53 -71.25
C ARG A 171 -10.85 -15.94 -72.30
N THR A 172 -11.46 -14.79 -72.03
CA THR A 172 -12.33 -14.10 -72.99
C THR A 172 -11.58 -13.70 -74.25
N LYS A 173 -10.34 -13.18 -74.13
CA LYS A 173 -9.49 -12.85 -75.28
C LYS A 173 -9.19 -14.09 -76.13
N LYS A 174 -8.84 -15.23 -75.51
CA LYS A 174 -8.61 -16.50 -76.21
C LYS A 174 -9.87 -16.99 -76.94
N LEU A 175 -11.05 -16.92 -76.30
CA LEU A 175 -12.34 -17.25 -76.91
C LEU A 175 -12.66 -16.38 -78.13
N ILE A 176 -12.46 -15.07 -78.04
CA ILE A 176 -12.67 -14.14 -79.16
C ILE A 176 -11.71 -14.46 -80.31
N MET A 177 -10.42 -14.65 -80.02
CA MET A 177 -9.43 -14.98 -81.06
C MET A 177 -9.71 -16.32 -81.75
N ASN A 178 -10.26 -17.31 -81.04
CA ASN A 178 -10.64 -18.59 -81.64
C ASN A 178 -11.90 -18.47 -82.52
N LYS A 179 -12.87 -17.63 -82.14
CA LYS A 179 -14.06 -17.35 -82.97
C LYS A 179 -13.75 -16.57 -84.24
N LEU A 180 -12.72 -15.72 -84.24
CA LEU A 180 -12.29 -14.95 -85.41
C LEU A 180 -11.46 -15.79 -86.41
N LYS A 181 -11.06 -17.01 -86.04
CA LYS A 181 -10.27 -17.93 -86.87
C LYS A 181 -11.09 -19.10 -87.43
N SER A 182 -12.36 -19.22 -87.05
CA SER A 182 -13.34 -20.17 -87.59
C SER A 182 -14.26 -19.45 -88.55
#